data_AF-A0A962Y2W3-F1
#
_entry.id   AF-A0A962Y2W3-F1
#
_cell.length_a   1.000
_cell.length_b   1.000
_cell.length_c   1.000
_cell.angle_alpha   90.00
_cell.angle_beta   90.00
_cell.angle_gamma   90.00
#
_symmetry.space_group_name_H-M   'P 1'
#
loop_
_entity.id
_entity.type
_entity.pdbx_description
1 polymer ?
#
loop_
_entity_poly.entity_id
_entity_poly.type
_entity_poly.pdbx_seq_one_letter_code
_entity_poly.pdbx_strand_id
1 'polypeptide(L)' 'MAKEKIINFRIDAQQKKDAKKLAEADGRSLSNWITLLIERELKKARKKT' A
#
# COMPACT_ATOMS: atom_id res chain seq x y z
N MET A 1 -7.29 -22.92 -0.78
CA MET A 1 -6.49 -21.72 -1.16
C MET A 1 -7.37 -20.51 -0.96
N ALA A 2 -7.06 -19.63 -0.01
CA ALA A 2 -7.90 -18.47 0.26
C ALA A 2 -7.88 -17.58 -0.98
N LYS A 3 -9.06 -17.35 -1.60
CA LYS A 3 -9.23 -16.45 -2.73
C LYS A 3 -8.50 -15.15 -2.41
N GLU A 4 -7.49 -14.79 -3.20
CA GLU A 4 -6.81 -13.50 -3.07
C GLU A 4 -7.89 -12.41 -3.04
N LYS A 5 -7.97 -11.68 -1.93
CA LYS A 5 -8.93 -10.60 -1.77
C LYS A 5 -8.39 -9.40 -2.55
N ILE A 6 -8.77 -9.32 -3.82
CA ILE A 6 -8.42 -8.20 -4.70
C ILE A 6 -9.15 -6.95 -4.19
N ILE A 7 -8.41 -5.89 -3.91
CA ILE A 7 -8.96 -4.57 -3.59
C ILE A 7 -8.79 -3.69 -4.82
N ASN A 8 -9.91 -3.37 -5.47
CA ASN A 8 -9.94 -2.38 -6.56
C ASN A 8 -10.28 -1.02 -5.97
N PHE A 9 -9.39 -0.05 -6.11
CA PHE A 9 -9.62 1.34 -5.70
C PHE A 9 -9.30 2.28 -6.85
N ARG A 10 -10.02 3.41 -6.89
CA ARG A 10 -9.77 4.49 -7.85
C ARG A 10 -8.77 5.45 -7.22
N ILE A 11 -7.77 5.82 -8.00
CA ILE A 11 -6.74 6.78 -7.62
C ILE A 11 -6.45 7.66 -8.84
N ASP A 12 -6.09 8.91 -8.60
CA ASP A 12 -5.65 9.80 -9.66
C ASP A 12 -4.41 9.24 -10.38
N ALA A 13 -4.31 9.51 -11.69
CA ALA A 13 -3.24 8.99 -12.52
C ALA A 13 -1.86 9.52 -12.11
N GLN A 14 -1.79 10.79 -11.68
CA GLN A 14 -0.55 11.39 -11.21
C GLN A 14 -0.15 10.80 -9.85
N GLN A 15 -1.11 10.69 -8.92
CA GLN A 15 -0.89 10.04 -7.63
C GLN A 15 -0.37 8.60 -7.78
N LYS A 16 -0.91 7.83 -8.75
CA LYS A 16 -0.42 6.48 -9.04
C LYS A 16 1.02 6.46 -9.53
N LYS A 17 1.42 7.41 -10.40
CA LYS A 17 2.79 7.51 -10.89
C LYS A 17 3.76 7.83 -9.76
N ASP A 18 3.41 8.79 -8.90
CA ASP A 18 4.26 9.22 -7.80
C ASP A 18 4.39 8.11 -6.74
N ALA A 19 3.29 7.43 -6.41
CA ALA A 19 3.33 6.25 -5.54
C ALA A 19 4.19 5.10 -6.11
N LYS A 20 4.17 4.88 -7.43
CA LYS A 20 5.00 3.87 -8.08
C LYS A 20 6.49 4.20 -7.94
N LYS A 21 6.88 5.46 -8.15
CA LYS A 21 8.27 5.91 -7.98
C LYS A 21 8.76 5.70 -6.54
N LEU A 22 7.91 6.02 -5.55
CA LEU A 22 8.24 5.80 -4.14
C LEU A 22 8.38 4.30 -3.83
N ALA A 23 7.49 3.46 -4.35
CA ALA A 23 7.58 2.02 -4.19
C ALA A 23 8.87 1.44 -4.83
N GLU A 24 9.25 1.93 -6.02
CA GLU A 24 10.48 1.53 -6.71
C GLU A 24 11.74 1.97 -5.95
N ALA A 25 11.75 3.18 -5.39
CA ALA A 25 12.83 3.66 -4.54
C ALA A 25 13.00 2.80 -3.26
N ASP A 26 11.90 2.27 -2.73
CA ASP A 26 11.87 1.32 -1.60
C ASP A 26 12.21 -0.13 -2.03
N GLY A 27 12.45 -0.39 -3.32
CA GLY A 27 12.72 -1.73 -3.87
C GLY A 27 11.52 -2.67 -3.87
N ARG A 28 10.29 -2.14 -3.89
CA ARG A 28 9.03 -2.89 -3.75
C ARG A 28 8.10 -2.67 -4.94
N SER A 29 7.20 -3.63 -5.16
CA SER A 29 6.04 -3.40 -6.03
C SER A 29 5.04 -2.45 -5.38
N LEU A 30 4.27 -1.71 -6.19
CA LEU A 30 3.25 -0.78 -5.70
C LEU A 30 2.26 -1.45 -4.72
N SER A 31 1.80 -2.66 -5.03
CA SER A 31 0.88 -3.40 -4.16
C SER A 31 1.50 -3.73 -2.80
N ASN A 32 2.74 -4.25 -2.78
CA ASN A 32 3.43 -4.57 -1.53
C ASN A 32 3.75 -3.31 -0.71
N TRP A 33 4.05 -2.21 -1.40
CA TRP A 33 4.28 -0.92 -0.76
C TRP A 33 3.01 -0.41 -0.08
N ILE A 34 1.85 -0.48 -0.75
CA ILE A 34 0.55 -0.13 -0.15
C ILE A 34 0.22 -1.04 1.02
N THR A 35 0.42 -2.35 0.90
CA THR A 35 0.20 -3.30 2.01
C THR A 35 1.04 -2.92 3.23
N LEU A 36 2.32 -2.57 3.04
CA LEU A 36 3.19 -2.10 4.13
C LEU A 36 2.64 -0.83 4.80
N LEU A 37 2.14 0.13 4.02
CA LEU A 37 1.58 1.37 4.56
C LEU A 37 0.37 1.08 5.43
N ILE A 38 -0.54 0.22 4.97
CA ILE A 38 -1.71 -0.22 5.74
C ILE A 38 -1.28 -0.89 7.03
N GLU A 39 -0.34 -1.83 6.98
CA GLU A 39 0.17 -2.50 8.18
C GLU A 39 0.82 -1.55 9.18
N ARG A 40 1.63 -0.60 8.70
CA ARG A 40 2.26 0.42 9.53
C ARG A 40 1.21 1.26 10.24
N GLU A 41 0.17 1.66 9.54
CA GLU A 41 -0.89 2.49 10.12
C GLU A 41 -1.74 1.70 11.14
N LEU A 42 -2.07 0.44 10.85
CA LEU A 42 -2.73 -0.45 11.80
C LEU A 42 -1.89 -0.67 13.06
N LYS A 43 -0.56 -0.86 12.92
CA LYS A 43 0.36 -1.00 14.05
C LYS A 43 0.41 0.27 14.91
N LYS A 44 0.41 1.46 14.29
CA LYS A 44 0.37 2.74 15.03
C LYS A 44 -0.95 2.91 15.78
N ALA A 45 -2.08 2.61 15.14
CA ALA A 45 -3.40 2.69 15.78
C ALA A 45 -3.50 1.77 17.00
N ARG A 46 -3.01 0.52 16.87
CA ARG A 46 -2.97 -0.44 17.99
C ARG A 46 -2.08 -0.03 19.15
N LYS A 47 -1.03 0.76 18.93
CA LYS A 47 -0.14 1.27 19.99
C LYS A 47 -0.73 2.47 20.74
N LYS A 48 -1.72 3.15 20.17
CA LYS A 48 -2.41 4.30 20.79
C LYS A 48 -3.66 3.90 21.59
N THR A 49 -4.06 2.63 21.51
CA THR A 49 -5.17 2.05 22.27
C THR A 49 -4.61 1.23 23.42
#